data_AF-A0A1I6WNA7-F1
#
_entry.id   AF-A0A1I6WNA7-F1
#
_cell.length_a   1.000
_cell.length_b   1.000
_cell.length_c   1.000
_cell.angle_alpha   90.00
_cell.angle_beta   90.00
_cell.angle_gamma   90.00
#
_symmetry.space_group_name_H-M   'P 1'
#
loop_
_entity.id
_entity.type
_entity.pdbx_description
1 polymer ?
#
loop_
_entity_poly.entity_id
_entity_poly.type
_entity_poly.pdbx_seq_one_letter_code
_entity_poly.pdbx_strand_id
1 'polypeptide(L)' 'MSHVTEEMAADGHFMVKVAGRAVTETCEKRQARKLVRAMRICRAASSRCSAEDEARRCDG' A
#
# COMPACT_ATOMS: atom_id res chain seq x y z
N MET A 1 -4.52 -7.21 -8.73
CA MET A 1 -4.27 -6.92 -7.30
C MET A 1 -3.25 -5.80 -7.20
N SER A 2 -3.49 -4.70 -6.49
CA SER A 2 -2.48 -3.63 -6.36
C SER A 2 -1.33 -4.10 -5.49
N HIS A 3 -0.23 -4.53 -6.13
CA HIS A 3 0.96 -5.03 -5.47
C HIS A 3 1.75 -3.84 -4.91
N VAL A 4 1.59 -3.58 -3.61
CA VAL A 4 2.50 -2.69 -2.88
C VAL A 4 3.75 -3.49 -2.54
N THR A 5 4.88 -3.07 -3.11
CA THR A 5 6.17 -3.76 -3.00
C THR A 5 7.27 -2.81 -2.52
N GLU A 6 8.32 -3.40 -1.97
CA GLU A 6 9.58 -2.72 -1.61
C GLU A 6 10.66 -3.29 -2.54
N GLU A 7 11.48 -2.42 -3.10
CA GLU A 7 12.63 -2.79 -3.95
C GLU A 7 13.85 -1.96 -3.56
N MET A 8 15.04 -2.55 -3.62
CA MET A 8 16.29 -1.82 -3.44
C MET A 8 16.74 -1.25 -4.79
N ALA A 9 16.95 0.07 -4.84
CA ALA A 9 17.49 0.78 -5.98
C ALA A 9 19.01 0.53 -6.11
N ALA A 10 19.55 0.84 -7.30
CA ALA A 10 20.97 0.64 -7.60
C ALA A 10 21.92 1.52 -6.77
N ASP A 11 21.42 2.65 -6.24
CA ASP A 11 22.12 3.57 -5.36
C ASP A 11 22.06 3.17 -3.87
N GLY A 12 21.40 2.05 -3.55
CA GLY A 12 21.27 1.54 -2.19
C GLY A 12 20.05 2.07 -1.43
N HIS A 13 19.22 2.91 -2.05
CA HIS A 13 17.98 3.37 -1.45
C HIS A 13 16.87 2.32 -1.57
N PHE A 14 15.91 2.32 -0.66
CA PHE A 14 14.72 1.47 -0.70
C PHE A 14 13.54 2.26 -1.28
N MET A 15 12.96 1.75 -2.36
CA MET A 15 11.79 2.31 -3.00
C MET A 15 10.54 1.54 -2.58
N VAL A 16 9.45 2.26 -2.30
CA VAL A 16 8.13 1.65 -2.19
C VAL A 16 7.35 1.92 -3.48
N LYS A 17 6.89 0.84 -4.10
CA LYS A 17 6.13 0.88 -5.35
C LYS A 17 4.68 0.47 -5.13
N VAL A 18 3.78 1.16 -5.81
CA VAL A 18 2.35 0.83 -5.88
C VAL A 18 2.00 0.59 -7.34
N ALA A 19 1.56 -0.64 -7.66
CA ALA A 19 1.26 -1.03 -9.05
C ALA A 19 2.43 -0.73 -10.02
N GLY A 20 3.66 -1.00 -9.58
CA GLY A 20 4.88 -0.79 -10.35
C GLY A 20 5.40 0.65 -10.40
N ARG A 21 4.67 1.64 -9.86
CA ARG A 21 5.10 3.04 -9.81
C ARG A 21 5.73 3.36 -8.46
N ALA A 22 6.91 3.98 -8.45
CA ALA A 22 7.56 4.46 -7.23
C ALA A 22 6.77 5.61 -6.62
N VAL A 23 6.50 5.54 -5.32
CA VAL A 23 5.73 6.55 -4.57
C VAL A 23 6.61 7.25 -3.55
N THR A 24 7.64 6.56 -3.04
CA THR A 24 8.64 7.16 -2.16
C THR A 24 9.95 6.38 -2.23
N GLU A 25 11.01 7.05 -1.80
CA GLU A 25 12.35 6.52 -1.62
C GLU A 25 12.82 6.79 -0.17
N THR A 26 13.59 5.88 0.40
CA THR A 26 14.20 6.05 1.73
C THR A 26 15.51 5.29 1.82
N CYS A 27 16.51 5.85 2.51
CA CYS A 27 17.77 5.15 2.79
C CYS A 27 17.60 4.00 3.80
N GLU A 28 16.46 3.93 4.52
CA GLU A 28 16.24 2.96 5.58
C GLU A 28 15.24 1.85 5.19
N LYS A 29 15.73 0.62 5.10
CA LYS A 29 14.91 -0.59 4.90
C LYS A 29 13.74 -0.69 5.87
N ARG A 30 13.97 -0.34 7.14
CA ARG A 30 12.95 -0.44 8.19
C ARG A 30 11.80 0.52 7.94
N GLN A 31 12.07 1.71 7.41
CA GLN A 31 11.05 2.70 7.08
C GLN A 31 10.21 2.22 5.89
N ALA A 32 10.85 1.74 4.82
CA ALA A 32 10.17 1.19 3.65
C ALA A 32 9.20 0.05 4.04
N ARG A 33 9.65 -0.89 4.88
CA ARG A 33 8.82 -1.99 5.40
C ARG A 33 7.60 -1.51 6.18
N LYS A 34 7.78 -0.56 7.10
CA LYS A 34 6.67 0.02 7.87
C LYS A 34 5.65 0.66 6.95
N LEU A 35 6.10 1.36 5.92
CA LEU A 35 5.24 2.03 4.97
C LEU A 35 4.43 1.03 4.12
N VAL A 36 5.07 -0.01 3.58
CA VAL A 36 4.38 -1.09 2.87
C VAL A 36 3.31 -1.73 3.75
N ARG A 37 3.62 -1.98 5.02
CA ARG A 37 2.66 -2.55 5.98
C ARG A 37 1.47 -1.62 6.22
N ALA A 38 1.73 -0.33 6.44
CA ALA A 38 0.67 0.67 6.64
C ALA A 38 -0.25 0.77 5.41
N MET A 39 0.31 0.87 4.20
CA MET A 39 -0.47 0.93 2.96
C MET A 39 -1.35 -0.31 2.76
N ARG A 40 -0.84 -1.51 3.08
CA ARG A 40 -1.63 -2.74 3.03
C ARG A 40 -2.80 -2.73 4.02
N ILE A 41 -2.58 -2.24 5.23
CA ILE A 41 -3.63 -2.12 6.27
C ILE A 41 -4.69 -1.11 5.82
N CYS A 42 -4.29 0.09 5.37
CA CYS A 42 -5.21 1.10 4.87
C CYS A 42 -6.07 0.56 3.73
N ARG A 43 -5.47 -0.16 2.78
CA ARG A 43 -6.21 -0.79 1.69
C ARG A 43 -7.25 -1.80 2.19
N ALA A 44 -6.88 -2.66 3.13
CA ALA A 44 -7.81 -3.64 3.70
C ALA A 44 -8.98 -2.95 4.43
N ALA A 45 -8.69 -1.88 5.17
CA ALA A 45 -9.72 -1.07 5.84
C ALA A 45 -10.65 -0.39 4.82
N SER A 46 -10.10 0.24 3.77
CA SER A 46 -10.90 0.87 2.71
C SER A 46 -11.79 -0.12 1.99
N SER A 47 -11.29 -1.32 1.65
CA SER A 47 -12.12 -2.35 1.01
C SER A 47 -13.26 -2.84 1.88
N ARG A 48 -13.09 -2.86 3.21
CA ARG A 48 -14.17 -3.21 4.14
C ARG A 48 -15.22 -2.11 4.20
N CYS A 49 -14.79 -0.85 4.35
CA CYS A 49 -15.70 0.30 4.34
C CYS A 49 -16.52 0.36 3.04
N SER A 50 -15.88 0.13 1.88
CA SER A 50 -16.61 0.11 0.60
C SER A 50 -17.60 -1.06 0.49
N ALA A 51 -17.27 -2.23 1.03
CA ALA A 51 -18.19 -3.36 1.06
C ALA A 51 -19.39 -3.11 2.00
N GLU A 52 -19.17 -2.43 3.13
CA GLU A 52 -20.23 -2.03 4.05
C GLU A 52 -21.14 -0.95 3.43
N ASP A 53 -20.57 0.04 2.74
CA ASP A 53 -21.34 1.05 2.00
C ASP A 53 -22.15 0.45 0.85
N GLU A 54 -21.61 -0.54 0.12
CA GLU A 54 -22.30 -1.22 -0.97
C GLU A 54 -23.43 -2.12 -0.46
N ALA A 55 -23.22 -2.87 0.63
CA ALA A 55 -24.28 -3.63 1.29
C ALA A 55 -25.44 -2.72 1.72
N ARG A 56 -25.13 -1.57 2.32
CA ARG A 56 -26.13 -0.59 2.76
C ARG A 56 -26.94 0.03 1.62
N ARG A 57 -26.39 0.10 0.40
CA ARG A 57 -27.10 0.58 -0.79
C ARG A 57 -28.03 -0.46 -1.40
N CYS A 58 -27.75 -1.76 -1.23
CA CYS A 58 -28.56 -2.84 -1.79
C CYS A 58 -29.74 -3.25 -0.90
N ASP A 59 -29.69 -2.96 0.40
CA ASP A 59 -30.76 -3.23 1.38
C ASP A 59 -31.80 -2.07 1.50
N GLY A 60 -31.69 -1.03 0.66
CA GLY A 60 -32.52 0.19 0.70
C GLY A 60 -33.53 0.32 -0.43
#